data_AF-A0AA48HXQ3-F1
#
_entry.id   AF-A0AA48HXQ3-F1
#
_cell.length_a   1.000
_cell.length_b   1.000
_cell.length_c   1.000
_cell.angle_alpha   90.00
_cell.angle_beta   90.00
_cell.angle_gamma   90.00
#
_symmetry.space_group_name_H-M   'P 1'
#
loop_
_entity.id
_entity.type
_entity.pdbx_description
1 polymer ?
#
loop_
_entity_poly.entity_id
_entity_poly.type
_entity_poly.pdbx_seq_one_letter_code
_entity_poly.pdbx_strand_id
1 'polypeptide(L)'
;MGANLEVFKFATYLFIPLFAMLHFGDPNWYENHVQPFKDRFHPREDTNKPPHTASEVQAELQRYKDERLAKAGIKPESAPNRVLPAVPDERRPQFSWAQGDQRLV
;
A
#
# COMPACT_ATOMS: atom_id res chain seq x y z
N MET A 1 -56.08 2.46 24.37
CA MET A 1 -55.10 1.43 23.97
C MET A 1 -53.93 2.12 23.26
N GLY A 2 -52.85 2.46 23.96
CA GLY A 2 -51.72 3.23 23.37
C GLY A 2 -50.41 3.01 24.11
N ALA A 3 -50.45 3.05 25.45
CA ALA A 3 -49.27 2.86 26.30
C ALA A 3 -48.51 1.54 26.04
N ASN A 4 -49.22 0.42 25.84
CA ASN A 4 -48.56 -0.87 25.59
C ASN A 4 -47.72 -0.88 24.30
N LEU A 5 -48.15 -0.13 23.29
CA LEU A 5 -47.44 -0.04 22.01
C LEU A 5 -46.19 0.84 22.12
N GLU A 6 -46.25 1.88 22.94
CA GLU A 6 -45.11 2.75 23.22
C GLU A 6 -44.03 2.01 24.02
N VAL A 7 -44.43 1.23 25.03
CA VAL A 7 -43.50 0.39 25.81
C VAL A 7 -42.83 -0.66 24.93
N PHE A 8 -43.57 -1.29 24.01
CA PHE A 8 -42.99 -2.25 23.08
C PHE A 8 -41.95 -1.63 22.14
N LYS A 9 -42.27 -0.46 21.55
CA LYS A 9 -41.33 0.28 20.68
C LYS A 9 -40.08 0.69 21.44
N PHE A 10 -40.25 1.23 22.64
CA PHE A 10 -39.14 1.62 23.50
C PHE A 10 -38.23 0.44 23.84
N ALA A 11 -38.83 -0.68 24.27
CA ALA A 11 -38.08 -1.91 24.56
C ALA A 11 -37.34 -2.41 23.32
N THR A 12 -37.96 -2.33 22.13
CA THR A 12 -37.33 -2.73 20.86
C THR A 12 -36.14 -1.83 20.52
N TYR A 13 -36.30 -0.51 20.65
CA TYR A 13 -35.24 0.45 20.40
C TYR A 13 -34.06 0.33 21.35
N LEU A 14 -34.28 -0.14 22.58
CA LEU A 14 -33.19 -0.43 23.50
C LEU A 14 -32.59 -1.82 23.27
N PHE A 15 -33.43 -2.84 23.12
CA PHE A 15 -33.00 -4.22 23.07
C PHE A 15 -32.21 -4.54 21.81
N ILE A 16 -32.62 -4.03 20.64
CA ILE A 16 -31.90 -4.29 19.38
C ILE A 16 -30.44 -3.83 19.45
N PRO A 17 -30.12 -2.55 19.77
CA PRO A 17 -28.73 -2.11 19.83
C PRO A 17 -27.96 -2.75 20.99
N LEU A 18 -28.60 -2.97 22.15
CA LEU A 18 -27.95 -3.67 23.27
C LEU A 18 -27.58 -5.11 22.90
N PHE A 19 -28.51 -5.83 22.26
CA PHE A 19 -28.27 -7.19 21.80
C PHE A 19 -27.18 -7.23 20.73
N ALA A 20 -27.20 -6.30 19.78
CA ALA A 20 -26.15 -6.19 18.76
C ALA A 20 -24.77 -5.95 19.41
N MET A 21 -24.67 -5.04 20.39
CA MET A 21 -23.41 -4.81 21.11
C MET A 21 -22.93 -6.06 21.87
N LEU A 22 -23.82 -6.81 22.51
CA LEU A 22 -23.44 -8.04 23.21
C LEU A 22 -23.02 -9.15 22.25
N HIS A 23 -23.72 -9.29 21.12
CA HIS A 23 -23.43 -10.35 20.16
C HIS A 23 -22.17 -10.08 19.34
N PHE A 24 -22.02 -8.85 18.83
CA PHE A 24 -20.85 -8.46 18.02
C PHE A 24 -19.65 -7.99 18.86
N GLY A 25 -19.86 -7.71 20.15
CA GLY A 25 -18.80 -7.32 21.08
C GLY A 25 -18.07 -8.49 21.75
N ASP A 26 -18.56 -9.72 21.60
CA ASP A 26 -17.86 -10.91 22.10
C ASP A 26 -16.56 -11.12 21.29
N PRO A 27 -15.38 -11.16 21.94
CA PRO A 27 -14.12 -11.46 21.27
C PRO A 27 -14.16 -12.77 20.46
N ASN A 28 -14.87 -13.79 20.96
CA ASN A 28 -14.99 -15.06 20.25
C ASN A 28 -15.75 -14.93 18.93
N TRP A 29 -16.75 -14.05 18.85
CA TRP A 29 -17.49 -13.83 17.61
C TRP A 29 -16.56 -13.25 16.54
N TYR A 30 -15.72 -12.27 16.92
CA TYR A 30 -14.75 -11.64 16.03
C TYR A 30 -13.71 -12.64 15.49
N GLU A 31 -13.14 -13.47 16.36
CA GLU A 31 -12.16 -14.50 15.97
C GLU A 31 -12.75 -15.52 15.00
N ASN A 32 -14.00 -15.94 15.21
CA ASN A 32 -14.62 -16.95 14.37
C ASN A 32 -15.21 -16.40 13.05
N HIS A 33 -15.69 -15.15 13.04
CA HIS A 33 -16.43 -14.60 11.90
C HIS A 33 -15.70 -13.51 11.13
N VAL A 34 -14.74 -12.78 11.72
CA VAL A 34 -14.04 -11.67 11.06
C VAL A 34 -12.61 -12.04 10.71
N GLN A 35 -11.88 -12.64 11.66
CA GLN A 35 -10.47 -13.01 11.47
C GLN A 35 -10.21 -13.91 10.24
N PRO A 36 -11.04 -14.91 9.91
CA PRO A 36 -10.79 -15.77 8.75
C PRO A 36 -10.90 -15.05 7.40
N PHE A 37 -11.65 -13.94 7.35
CA PHE A 37 -11.76 -13.13 6.14
C PHE A 37 -10.68 -12.06 6.04
N LYS A 38 -9.90 -11.83 7.11
CA LYS A 38 -8.80 -10.84 7.12
C LYS A 38 -7.85 -11.07 5.95
N ASP A 39 -7.51 -12.33 5.68
CA ASP A 39 -6.57 -12.72 4.63
C ASP A 39 -7.11 -12.58 3.20
N ARG A 40 -8.43 -12.40 3.03
CA ARG A 40 -9.06 -12.16 1.72
C ARG A 40 -9.09 -10.67 1.37
N PHE A 41 -9.32 -9.81 2.35
CA PHE A 41 -9.48 -8.37 2.13
C PHE A 41 -8.19 -7.58 2.31
N HIS A 42 -7.29 -8.03 3.18
CA HIS A 42 -6.01 -7.38 3.40
C HIS A 42 -4.92 -8.09 2.60
N PRO A 43 -4.00 -7.34 1.96
CA PRO A 43 -2.77 -7.93 1.46
C PRO A 43 -2.09 -8.69 2.60
N ARG A 44 -1.64 -9.92 2.33
CA ARG A 44 -0.88 -10.70 3.32
C ARG A 44 0.27 -9.85 3.84
N GLU A 45 0.60 -9.93 5.12
CA GLU A 45 1.68 -9.11 5.71
C GLU A 45 3.07 -9.43 5.14
N ASP A 46 3.18 -10.52 4.37
CA ASP A 46 4.34 -10.88 3.54
C ASP A 46 4.35 -10.20 2.16
N THR A 47 3.36 -9.34 1.87
CA THR A 47 3.33 -8.59 0.62
C THR A 47 4.50 -7.60 0.60
N ASN A 48 5.29 -7.69 -0.47
CA ASN A 48 6.40 -6.82 -0.88
C ASN A 48 6.78 -5.74 0.15
N LYS A 49 7.74 -6.05 1.03
CA LYS A 49 8.31 -5.11 1.98
C LYS A 49 9.31 -4.25 1.23
N PRO A 50 9.00 -2.97 0.94
CA PRO A 50 9.92 -2.13 0.20
C PRO A 50 11.21 -1.97 1.00
N PRO A 51 12.38 -1.92 0.34
CA PRO A 51 13.65 -1.75 1.02
C PRO A 51 13.67 -0.40 1.75
N HIS A 52 13.98 -0.43 3.04
CA HIS A 52 13.96 0.76 3.90
C HIS A 52 15.35 1.40 4.05
N THR A 53 16.41 0.69 3.67
CA THR A 53 17.79 1.17 3.79
C THR A 53 18.44 1.37 2.42
N ALA A 54 19.28 2.38 2.26
CA ALA A 54 19.98 2.66 1.00
C ALA A 54 20.83 1.47 0.49
N SER A 55 21.41 0.67 1.39
CA SER A 55 22.13 -0.56 1.05
C SER A 55 21.20 -1.64 0.48
N GLU A 56 20.01 -1.78 1.05
CA GLU A 56 18.97 -2.72 0.63
C GLU A 56 18.41 -2.35 -0.75
N VAL A 57 18.19 -1.05 -0.99
CA VAL A 57 17.79 -0.51 -2.29
C VAL A 57 18.81 -0.84 -3.37
N GLN A 58 20.11 -0.67 -3.09
CA GLN A 58 21.17 -0.99 -4.05
C GLN A 58 21.22 -2.48 -4.36
N ALA A 59 21.05 -3.34 -3.34
CA ALA A 59 21.01 -4.79 -3.52
C ALA A 59 19.83 -5.24 -4.40
N GLU A 60 18.63 -4.68 -4.17
CA GLU A 60 17.47 -4.94 -5.02
C GLU A 60 17.67 -4.44 -6.45
N LEU A 61 18.30 -3.28 -6.62
CA LEU A 61 18.55 -2.69 -7.93
C LEU A 61 19.55 -3.52 -8.75
N GLN A 62 20.54 -4.14 -8.10
CA GLN A 62 21.41 -5.12 -8.76
C GLN A 62 20.62 -6.37 -9.16
N ARG A 63 19.77 -6.91 -8.27
CA ARG A 63 18.88 -8.05 -8.60
C ARG A 63 18.05 -7.78 -9.86
N TYR A 64 17.43 -6.61 -9.95
CA TYR A 64 16.62 -6.23 -11.12
C TYR A 64 17.45 -6.06 -12.39
N LYS A 65 18.70 -5.59 -12.29
CA LYS A 65 19.61 -5.53 -13.45
C LYS A 65 19.95 -6.92 -13.95
N ASP A 66 20.25 -7.84 -13.05
CA ASP A 66 20.60 -9.23 -13.39
C ASP A 66 19.41 -9.96 -14.01
N GLU A 67 18.19 -9.78 -13.48
CA GLU A 67 16.96 -10.32 -14.07
C GLU A 67 16.71 -9.82 -15.50
N ARG A 68 16.99 -8.53 -15.77
CA ARG A 68 16.84 -7.95 -17.10
C ARG A 68 17.87 -8.49 -18.09
N LEU A 69 19.12 -8.62 -17.66
CA LEU A 69 20.20 -9.16 -18.47
C LEU A 69 19.95 -10.64 -18.81
N ALA A 70 19.48 -11.43 -17.83
CA ALA A 70 19.08 -12.81 -18.02
C ALA A 70 17.91 -12.94 -19.04
N LYS A 71 16.88 -12.09 -18.95
CA LYS A 71 15.80 -12.06 -19.94
C LYS A 71 16.25 -11.60 -21.32
N ALA A 72 17.28 -10.76 -21.40
CA ALA A 72 17.86 -10.31 -22.66
C ALA A 72 18.87 -11.32 -23.28
N GLY A 73 19.14 -12.44 -22.60
CA GLY A 73 20.11 -13.45 -23.08
C GLY A 73 21.58 -13.00 -22.99
N ILE A 74 21.86 -11.92 -22.26
CA ILE A 74 23.21 -11.37 -22.08
C ILE A 74 23.71 -11.86 -20.70
N LYS A 75 24.75 -12.71 -20.71
CA LYS A 75 25.36 -13.26 -19.48
C LYS A 75 25.90 -12.11 -18.62
N PRO A 76 25.74 -12.13 -17.28
CA PRO A 76 26.17 -11.04 -16.40
C PRO A 76 27.70 -11.01 -16.33
N GLU A 77 28.30 -10.27 -17.24
CA GLU A 77 29.69 -9.84 -17.12
C GLU A 77 29.70 -8.70 -16.10
N SER A 78 30.43 -8.89 -15.00
CA SER A 78 30.71 -7.87 -14.00
C SER A 78 31.23 -6.63 -14.71
N ALA A 79 30.37 -5.61 -14.87
CA ALA A 79 30.73 -4.41 -15.61
C ALA A 79 31.93 -3.75 -14.91
N PRO A 80 33.10 -3.65 -15.57
CA PRO A 80 34.20 -2.87 -15.03
C PRO A 80 33.69 -1.45 -14.90
N ASN A 81 34.10 -0.78 -13.81
CA ASN A 81 33.80 0.61 -13.46
C ASN A 81 33.93 1.55 -14.67
N ARG A 82 32.87 1.62 -15.48
CA ARG A 82 32.84 2.43 -16.68
C ARG A 82 32.30 3.76 -16.23
N VAL A 83 33.21 4.64 -15.85
CA VAL A 83 32.94 6.07 -15.69
C VAL A 83 32.26 6.50 -16.99
N LEU A 84 30.95 6.72 -16.93
CA LEU A 84 30.20 7.25 -18.06
C LEU A 84 30.82 8.62 -18.35
N PRO A 85 31.32 8.89 -19.56
CA PRO A 85 31.77 10.23 -19.89
C PRO A 85 30.60 11.18 -19.66
N ALA A 86 30.87 12.32 -19.01
CA ALA A 86 29.87 13.33 -18.71
C ALA A 86 29.03 13.58 -19.98
N VAL A 87 27.71 13.41 -19.85
CA VAL A 87 26.78 13.64 -20.96
C VAL A 87 26.98 15.07 -21.44
N PRO A 88 27.36 15.29 -22.71
CA PRO A 88 27.52 16.64 -23.25
C PRO A 88 26.21 17.41 -23.09
N ASP A 89 26.32 18.67 -22.63
CA ASP A 89 25.19 19.51 -22.19
C ASP A 89 24.11 19.74 -23.26
N GLU A 90 24.42 19.41 -24.51
CA GLU A 90 23.56 19.49 -25.69
C GLU A 90 22.33 18.57 -25.65
N ARG A 91 22.33 17.50 -24.82
CA ARG A 91 21.22 16.54 -24.71
C ARG A 91 20.38 16.66 -23.44
N ARG A 92 20.42 17.78 -22.73
CA ARG A 92 19.37 18.07 -21.74
C ARG A 92 18.10 18.45 -22.49
N PRO A 93 17.02 17.64 -22.46
CA PRO A 93 15.73 18.11 -22.96
C PRO A 93 15.36 19.36 -22.17
N GLN A 94 15.13 20.48 -22.86
CA GLN A 94 14.64 21.71 -22.26
C GLN A 94 13.24 21.45 -21.70
N PHE A 95 13.19 21.03 -20.45
CA PHE A 95 11.94 20.82 -19.73
C PHE A 95 11.29 22.20 -19.45
N SER A 96 10.14 22.47 -20.08
CA SER A 96 9.51 23.81 -20.06
C SER A 96 8.74 24.14 -18.78
N TRP A 97 8.77 23.29 -17.74
CA TRP A 97 8.05 23.54 -16.49
C TRP A 97 8.82 24.46 -15.52
N ALA A 98 10.07 24.82 -15.82
CA ALA A 98 10.84 25.78 -15.03
C ALA A 98 10.57 27.26 -15.41
N GLN A 99 9.70 27.52 -16.39
CA GLN A 99 9.44 28.86 -16.92
C GLN A 99 7.97 29.24 -16.73
N GLY A 100 7.58 29.46 -15.48
CA GLY A 100 6.19 29.74 -15.17
C GLY A 100 5.96 30.42 -13.82
N ASP A 101 6.84 31.33 -13.39
CA ASP A 101 6.51 32.18 -12.23
C ASP A 101 7.35 33.48 -12.14
N GLN A 102 7.17 34.39 -13.10
CA GLN A 102 7.70 35.78 -12.98
C GLN A 102 6.69 36.84 -13.47
N ARG A 103 5.39 36.56 -13.38
CA ARG A 103 4.36 37.54 -13.74
C ARG A 103 3.25 37.61 -12.71
N LEU A 104 3.62 37.93 -11.47
CA LEU A 104 2.72 38.60 -10.51
C LEU A 104 3.55 39.63 -9.75
N VAL A 105 3.47 40.88 -10.23
CA VAL A 105 3.81 42.11 -9.52
C VAL A 105 2.50 42.83 -9.27
#